data_AF-A0A1B1B1Q8-F1
#
_entry.id   AF-A0A1B1B1Q8-F1
#
_cell.length_a   1.000
_cell.length_b   1.000
_cell.length_c   1.000
_cell.angle_alpha   90.00
_cell.angle_beta   90.00
_cell.angle_gamma   90.00
#
_symmetry.space_group_name_H-M   'P 1'
#
loop_
_entity.id
_entity.type
_entity.pdbx_description
1 polymer ?
#
loop_
_entity_poly.entity_id
_entity_poly.type
_entity_poly.pdbx_seq_one_letter_code
_entity_poly.pdbx_strand_id
1 'polypeptide(L)'
;MNDPVTRHARHAVRRAARQLAEDAPRLTAGSASALRAGLRVRTARLRGAALAAWLTGVPEHVIAADGRVPVAVVRHWIAARKAPRHPGDRRP
;
A
#
# COMPACT_ATOMS: atom_id res chain seq x y z
N MET A 1 -0.18 20.59 -13.96
CA MET A 1 1.07 20.92 -13.25
C MET A 1 1.68 19.61 -12.77
N ASN A 2 2.77 19.16 -13.38
CA ASN A 2 3.43 17.88 -13.05
C ASN A 2 4.43 18.13 -11.93
N ASP A 3 3.96 18.07 -10.69
CA ASP A 3 4.80 18.31 -9.53
C ASP A 3 5.84 17.18 -9.38
N PRO A 4 7.13 17.49 -9.17
CA PRO A 4 8.17 16.47 -8.98
C PRO A 4 7.86 15.53 -7.81
N VAL A 5 7.14 16.02 -6.79
CA VAL A 5 6.65 15.22 -5.67
C VAL A 5 5.63 14.16 -6.12
N THR A 6 4.66 14.56 -6.96
CA THR A 6 3.68 13.63 -7.53
C THR A 6 4.35 12.58 -8.40
N ARG A 7 5.34 12.96 -9.21
CA ARG A 7 6.10 12.01 -10.05
C ARG A 7 6.88 10.99 -9.21
N HIS A 8 7.53 11.45 -8.14
CA HIS A 8 8.28 10.58 -7.24
C HIS A 8 7.37 9.59 -6.51
N ALA A 9 6.22 10.06 -6.01
CA ALA A 9 5.22 9.21 -5.36
C ALA A 9 4.70 8.11 -6.31
N ARG A 10 4.37 8.46 -7.55
CA ARG A 10 3.95 7.48 -8.58
C ARG A 10 5.03 6.46 -8.89
N HIS A 11 6.29 6.89 -8.96
CA HIS A 11 7.41 6.00 -9.22
C HIS A 11 7.64 5.01 -8.07
N ALA A 12 7.47 5.45 -6.83
CA ALA A 12 7.54 4.59 -5.65
C ALA A 12 6.46 3.50 -5.66
N VAL A 13 5.22 3.86 -6.01
CA VAL A 13 4.11 2.90 -6.13
C VAL A 13 4.39 1.86 -7.21
N ARG A 14 4.84 2.28 -8.40
CA ARG A 14 5.20 1.37 -9.49
C ARG A 14 6.33 0.41 -9.11
N ARG A 15 7.35 0.90 -8.41
CA ARG A 15 8.45 0.07 -7.90
C ARG A 15 7.96 -0.97 -6.91
N ALA A 16 7.12 -0.58 -5.95
CA ALA A 16 6.55 -1.51 -4.99
C ALA A 16 5.69 -2.60 -5.65
N ALA A 17 4.88 -2.24 -6.65
CA ALA A 17 4.06 -3.19 -7.39
C ALA A 17 4.91 -4.18 -8.22
N ARG A 18 6.01 -3.71 -8.84
CA ARG A 18 6.94 -4.59 -9.55
C ARG A 18 7.65 -5.56 -8.61
N GLN A 19 8.13 -5.08 -7.47
CA GLN A 19 8.77 -5.92 -6.46
C GLN A 19 7.80 -7.01 -5.94
N LEU A 20 6.52 -6.68 -5.79
CA LEU A 20 5.48 -7.65 -5.42
C LEU A 20 5.36 -8.79 -6.43
N ALA A 21 5.40 -8.47 -7.73
CA ALA A 21 5.25 -9.43 -8.81
C ALA A 21 6.52 -10.30 -8.98
N GLU A 22 7.71 -9.70 -8.90
CA GLU A 22 8.99 -10.41 -9.04
C GLU A 22 9.26 -11.37 -7.89
N ASP A 23 8.85 -11.00 -6.68
CA ASP A 23 9.09 -11.82 -5.51
C ASP A 23 7.96 -12.84 -5.24
N ALA A 24 6.86 -12.82 -5.99
CA ALA A 24 5.79 -13.81 -5.88
C ALA A 24 6.29 -15.24 -6.16
N PRO A 25 7.03 -15.53 -7.25
CA PRO A 25 7.57 -16.86 -7.51
C PRO A 25 8.66 -17.32 -6.52
N ARG A 26 9.39 -16.39 -5.89
CA ARG A 26 10.44 -16.73 -4.91
C ARG A 26 9.89 -17.20 -3.56
N LEU A 27 8.65 -16.84 -3.23
CA LEU A 27 8.01 -17.25 -1.98
C LEU A 27 7.16 -18.51 -2.12
N THR A 28 6.73 -18.88 -3.33
CA THR A 28 6.05 -20.17 -3.61
C THR A 28 6.97 -21.37 -3.35
N ALA A 29 8.29 -21.17 -3.35
CA ALA A 29 9.29 -22.18 -3.01
C ALA A 29 9.51 -22.35 -1.49
N GLY A 30 8.91 -21.49 -0.65
CA GLY A 30 9.00 -21.55 0.82
C GLY A 30 7.66 -21.89 1.46
N SER A 31 7.71 -22.53 2.63
CA SER A 31 6.54 -22.87 3.47
C SER A 31 5.46 -21.78 3.50
N ALA A 32 4.19 -22.19 3.56
CA ALA A 32 3.02 -21.30 3.58
C ALA A 32 3.11 -20.16 4.63
N SER A 33 3.86 -20.36 5.72
CA SER A 33 4.13 -19.32 6.72
C SER A 33 5.05 -18.20 6.20
N ALA A 34 6.09 -18.53 5.43
CA ALA A 34 6.98 -17.55 4.80
C ALA A 34 6.26 -16.76 3.70
N LEU A 35 5.38 -17.43 2.94
CA LEU A 35 4.50 -16.79 1.96
C LEU A 35 3.56 -15.77 2.63
N ARG A 36 2.89 -16.15 3.73
CA ARG A 36 1.99 -15.24 4.49
C ARG A 36 2.74 -14.07 5.12
N ALA A 37 3.92 -14.31 5.69
CA ALA A 37 4.75 -13.25 6.26
C ALA A 37 5.23 -12.26 5.18
N GLY A 38 5.71 -12.78 4.05
CA GLY A 38 6.14 -11.96 2.89
C GLY A 38 5.00 -11.13 2.31
N LEU A 39 3.80 -11.71 2.18
CA LEU A 39 2.59 -10.99 1.77
C LEU A 39 2.23 -9.86 2.74
N ARG A 40 2.25 -10.10 4.05
CA ARG A 40 1.95 -9.07 5.07
C ARG A 40 2.90 -7.88 4.99
N VAL A 41 4.21 -8.13 4.90
CA VAL A 41 5.23 -7.07 4.81
C VAL A 41 5.05 -6.25 3.54
N ARG A 42 4.77 -6.89 2.40
CA ARG A 42 4.58 -6.17 1.13
C ARG A 42 3.28 -5.39 1.08
N THR A 43 2.19 -5.94 1.62
CA THR A 43 0.92 -5.20 1.75
C THR A 43 1.08 -3.98 2.65
N ALA A 44 1.87 -4.08 3.74
CA ALA A 44 2.18 -2.94 4.60
C ALA A 44 2.99 -1.86 3.85
N ARG A 45 4.00 -2.24 3.05
CA ARG A 45 4.77 -1.30 2.22
C ARG A 45 3.89 -0.62 1.16
N LEU A 46 3.04 -1.38 0.47
CA LEU A 46 2.12 -0.84 -0.54
C LEU A 46 1.11 0.13 0.09
N ARG A 47 0.55 -0.23 1.25
CA ARG A 47 -0.32 0.65 2.03
C ARG A 47 0.38 1.95 2.42
N GLY A 48 1.63 1.87 2.89
CA GLY A 48 2.44 3.04 3.23
C GLY A 48 2.67 3.97 2.04
N ALA A 49 3.05 3.41 0.88
CA ALA A 49 3.27 4.18 -0.35
C ALA A 49 1.98 4.82 -0.89
N ALA A 50 0.86 4.08 -0.85
CA ALA A 50 -0.45 4.58 -1.26
C ALA A 50 -0.90 5.76 -0.37
N LEU A 51 -0.72 5.65 0.95
CA LEU A 51 -1.05 6.73 1.88
C LEU A 51 -0.14 7.95 1.68
N ALA A 52 1.16 7.75 1.45
CA ALA A 52 2.09 8.84 1.17
C ALA A 52 1.71 9.59 -0.13
N ALA A 53 1.36 8.86 -1.19
CA ALA A 53 0.89 9.44 -2.44
C ALA A 53 -0.43 10.20 -2.28
N TRP A 54 -1.36 9.67 -1.48
CA TRP A 54 -2.62 10.37 -1.19
C TRP A 54 -2.38 11.68 -0.42
N LEU A 55 -1.45 11.69 0.55
CA LEU A 55 -1.08 12.89 1.30
C LEU A 55 -0.43 13.98 0.43
N THR A 56 0.20 13.61 -0.68
CA THR A 56 0.77 14.57 -1.66
C THR A 56 -0.26 15.00 -2.72
N GLY A 57 -1.53 14.64 -2.55
CA GLY A 57 -2.62 15.05 -3.43
C GLY A 57 -2.83 14.15 -4.66
N VAL A 58 -2.19 12.97 -4.72
CA VAL A 58 -2.43 12.02 -5.83
C VAL A 58 -3.83 11.43 -5.69
N PRO A 59 -4.66 11.46 -6.75
CA PRO A 59 -6.00 10.89 -6.70
C PRO A 59 -6.01 9.38 -6.46
N GLU A 60 -7.00 8.88 -5.72
CA GLU A 60 -7.15 7.47 -5.34
C GLU A 60 -7.15 6.52 -6.55
N HIS A 61 -7.79 6.92 -7.66
CA HIS A 61 -7.86 6.11 -8.88
C HIS A 61 -6.49 5.96 -9.56
N VAL A 62 -5.63 6.98 -9.48
CA VAL A 62 -4.25 6.92 -9.99
C VAL A 62 -3.40 6.00 -9.12
N ILE A 63 -3.57 6.08 -7.79
CA ILE A 63 -2.87 5.20 -6.83
C ILE A 63 -3.30 3.75 -7.03
N ALA A 64 -4.60 3.50 -7.24
CA ALA A 64 -5.13 2.17 -7.52
C ALA A 64 -4.57 1.59 -8.82
N ALA A 65 -4.52 2.40 -9.89
CA ALA A 65 -3.94 2.00 -11.17
C ALA A 65 -2.43 1.72 -11.07
N ASP A 66 -1.65 2.62 -10.46
CA ASP A 66 -0.20 2.46 -10.29
C ASP A 66 0.13 1.29 -9.34
N GLY A 67 -0.71 1.05 -8.33
CA GLY A 67 -0.55 -0.01 -7.32
C GLY A 67 -1.15 -1.36 -7.72
N ARG A 68 -1.85 -1.44 -8.87
CA ARG A 68 -2.60 -2.62 -9.34
C ARG A 68 -3.52 -3.21 -8.26
N VAL A 69 -4.19 -2.35 -7.51
CA VAL A 69 -5.17 -2.74 -6.49
C VAL A 69 -6.52 -2.10 -6.78
N PRO A 70 -7.63 -2.72 -6.38
CA PRO A 70 -8.94 -2.09 -6.52
C PRO A 70 -9.01 -0.75 -5.78
N VAL A 71 -9.71 0.24 -6.35
CA VAL A 71 -9.87 1.56 -5.72
C VAL A 71 -10.52 1.47 -4.33
N ALA A 72 -11.40 0.48 -4.12
CA ALA A 72 -12.03 0.19 -2.84
C ALA A 72 -10.99 -0.14 -1.73
N VAL A 73 -9.90 -0.82 -2.09
CA VAL A 73 -8.80 -1.13 -1.16
C VAL A 73 -8.05 0.13 -0.75
N VAL A 74 -7.78 1.03 -1.71
CA VAL A 74 -7.15 2.33 -1.44
C VAL A 74 -8.03 3.18 -0.53
N ARG A 75 -9.33 3.26 -0.82
CA ARG A 75 -10.32 3.94 0.04
C ARG A 75 -10.36 3.36 1.44
N HIS A 76 -10.35 2.04 1.57
CA HIS A 76 -10.31 1.38 2.87
C HIS A 76 -9.03 1.77 3.65
N TRP A 77 -7.87 1.84 3.01
CA TRP A 77 -6.63 2.26 3.68
C TRP A 77 -6.67 3.72 4.14
N ILE A 78 -7.22 4.62 3.32
CA ILE A 78 -7.40 6.04 3.65
C ILE A 78 -8.39 6.19 4.82
N ALA A 79 -9.52 5.49 4.75
CA ALA A 79 -10.53 5.46 5.80
C ALA A 79 -9.95 4.93 7.12
N ALA A 80 -9.18 3.84 7.08
CA ALA A 80 -8.51 3.27 8.25
C ALA A 80 -7.39 4.17 8.82
N ARG A 81 -6.87 5.13 8.05
CA ARG A 81 -5.96 6.18 8.55
C ARG A 81 -6.72 7.35 9.18
N LYS A 82 -7.88 7.71 8.62
CA LYS A 82 -8.77 8.77 9.14
C LYS A 82 -9.58 8.32 10.34
N ALA A 83 -9.81 7.01 10.49
CA ALA A 83 -10.45 6.45 11.67
C ALA A 83 -9.67 6.93 12.89
N PRO A 84 -10.30 7.63 13.84
CA PRO A 84 -9.64 7.96 15.10
C PRO A 84 -9.16 6.63 15.68
N ARG A 85 -7.88 6.57 16.10
CA ARG A 85 -7.44 5.50 17.00
C ARG A 85 -8.40 5.56 18.18
N HIS A 86 -9.32 4.62 18.26
CA HIS A 86 -10.33 4.62 19.30
C HIS A 86 -9.57 4.58 20.63
N PRO A 87 -9.67 5.60 21.50
CA PRO A 87 -9.06 5.55 22.83
C PRO A 87 -9.93 4.66 23.74
N GLY A 88 -10.12 3.40 23.32
CA GLY A 88 -11.06 2.45 23.91
C GLY A 88 -10.41 1.24 24.57
N ASP A 89 -9.11 0.98 24.35
CA ASP A 89 -8.37 -0.08 25.06
C ASP A 89 -7.87 0.40 26.43
N ARG A 90 -8.77 1.01 27.19
CA ARG A 90 -8.59 1.13 28.63
C ARG A 90 -9.84 0.60 29.31
N ARG A 91 -9.77 -0.65 29.76
CA ARG A 91 -10.65 -1.24 30.78
C ARG A 91 -10.08 -2.59 31.21
N PRO A 92 -10.38 -3.02 32.43
CA PRO A 92 -10.10 -2.42 33.74
C PRO A 92 -8.82 -3.02 34.36
#